data_AF-A0A8D8BLL5-F1
#
_entry.id   AF-A0A8D8BLL5-F1
#
_cell.length_a   1.000
_cell.length_b   1.000
_cell.length_c   1.000
_cell.angle_alpha   90.00
_cell.angle_beta   90.00
_cell.angle_gamma   90.00
#
_symmetry.space_group_name_H-M   'P 1'
#
loop_
_entity.id
_entity.type
_entity.pdbx_description
1 polymer ?
#
loop_
_entity_poly.entity_id
_entity_poly.type
_entity_poly.pdbx_seq_one_letter_code
_entity_poly.pdbx_strand_id
1 'polypeptide(L)'
;MKRFQQKKQKAKPKPIQVEEDLNDSMIENGTDEDSNDEDTDASPVGSDSGHESGGRFVRAPASSKESAQATKRKALDRDQAEHQQKIKAMKQLYKPPTVEEINRLKETENFYHSNLFRLQVEQMLVEVRVKAKVASFVERWLGDFRKFLRTVKDGEGERGLDDVGYEGVRFPLEVPENVEVLQKVKFQFLQQRIVHQIGANKLGTDYGKPIVVDLLLEIPERCFHKEDYLNMRYHFKRAHFLCHLAERLVGQTKYELAGQVGFVALKGDSLKPVLEVTPSEEKFAGKVKFVIHAVAAEKFLLKRFVPEKNNVRPAMIGKEVTEDYKLCPTPHYNASVLYDLRLLKNQEVLESVVQSDHVRQAIILLKVWIRQRQFNEGFYGFDGALVTFFIAYLIQNRKIYNTMSSYQIIRLFWNQMANSQWDTEEVTMEPTGTESTKSYHQFYEVVFLDSSGLLNICANLSGELYRRVKRESAIAIQLLD
;
A
#
# COMPACT_ATOMS: atom_id res chain seq x y z
N MET A 1 -22.33 -19.76 -72.74
CA MET A 1 -23.60 -20.24 -72.14
C MET A 1 -23.37 -21.53 -71.38
N LYS A 2 -23.54 -21.52 -70.06
CA LYS A 2 -24.30 -22.52 -69.27
C LYS A 2 -24.16 -22.15 -67.79
N ARG A 3 -25.28 -21.69 -67.22
CA ARG A 3 -25.49 -21.41 -65.80
C ARG A 3 -25.37 -22.72 -65.01
N PHE A 4 -24.72 -22.69 -63.84
CA PHE A 4 -24.97 -23.68 -62.80
C PHE A 4 -25.20 -23.02 -61.44
N GLN A 5 -26.14 -23.63 -60.73
CA GLN A 5 -27.00 -23.09 -59.69
C GLN A 5 -26.34 -23.02 -58.31
N GLN A 6 -26.88 -22.11 -57.49
CA GLN A 6 -26.62 -21.94 -56.06
C GLN A 6 -26.88 -23.23 -55.27
N LYS A 7 -25.96 -23.56 -54.34
CA LYS A 7 -26.23 -24.45 -53.20
C LYS A 7 -26.08 -23.68 -51.88
N LYS A 8 -27.09 -23.84 -51.03
CA LYS A 8 -27.31 -23.19 -49.73
C LYS A 8 -26.24 -23.53 -48.70
N GLN A 9 -26.06 -22.56 -47.81
CA GLN A 9 -25.16 -22.48 -46.66
C GLN A 9 -25.33 -23.63 -45.66
N LYS A 10 -24.23 -24.11 -45.07
CA LYS A 10 -24.20 -24.81 -43.78
C LYS A 10 -23.67 -23.86 -42.71
N ALA A 11 -24.48 -23.65 -41.67
CA ALA A 11 -24.17 -22.82 -40.52
C ALA A 11 -23.10 -23.48 -39.63
N LYS A 12 -22.19 -22.66 -39.11
CA LYS A 12 -21.18 -23.00 -38.10
C LYS A 12 -21.84 -23.11 -36.71
N PRO A 13 -21.32 -23.97 -35.80
CA PRO A 13 -21.86 -24.10 -34.45
C PRO A 13 -21.60 -22.83 -33.62
N LYS A 14 -22.60 -22.41 -32.84
CA LYS A 14 -22.52 -21.29 -31.89
C LYS A 14 -21.70 -21.68 -30.65
N PRO A 15 -20.92 -20.76 -30.07
CA PRO A 15 -20.26 -20.97 -28.78
C PRO A 15 -21.29 -20.91 -27.64
N ILE A 16 -21.05 -21.75 -26.62
CA ILE A 16 -21.81 -21.84 -25.37
C ILE A 16 -21.49 -20.59 -24.54
N GLN A 17 -22.52 -19.84 -24.18
CA GLN A 17 -22.44 -18.77 -23.18
C GLN A 17 -22.49 -19.42 -21.80
N VAL A 18 -21.46 -19.18 -20.98
CA VAL A 18 -21.50 -19.43 -19.54
C VAL A 18 -21.91 -18.09 -18.93
N GLU A 19 -23.12 -18.03 -18.38
CA GLU A 19 -23.57 -16.89 -17.57
C GLU A 19 -22.83 -16.94 -16.22
N GLU A 20 -22.05 -15.91 -15.93
CA GLU A 20 -21.47 -15.65 -14.61
C GLU A 20 -22.55 -15.01 -13.72
N ASP A 21 -23.29 -15.85 -13.00
CA ASP A 21 -24.08 -15.42 -11.84
C ASP A 21 -23.14 -15.24 -10.63
N LEU A 22 -22.50 -14.08 -10.53
CA LEU A 22 -21.84 -13.59 -9.32
C LEU A 22 -22.12 -12.10 -9.14
N ASN A 23 -23.37 -11.77 -8.82
CA ASN A 23 -23.75 -10.48 -8.24
C ASN A 23 -24.73 -10.75 -7.10
N ASP A 24 -24.18 -11.12 -5.94
CA ASP A 24 -24.88 -10.97 -4.67
C ASP A 24 -23.91 -10.36 -3.66
N SER A 25 -23.72 -9.05 -3.76
CA SER A 25 -23.12 -8.25 -2.69
C SER A 25 -24.22 -7.34 -2.14
N MET A 26 -24.73 -7.73 -0.97
CA MET A 26 -25.73 -6.98 -0.24
C MET A 26 -25.24 -5.56 0.05
N ILE A 27 -26.07 -4.59 -0.33
CA ILE A 27 -25.94 -3.17 -0.02
C ILE A 27 -26.36 -3.00 1.44
N GLU A 28 -25.43 -2.58 2.29
CA GLU A 28 -25.67 -2.22 3.68
C GLU A 28 -26.32 -0.83 3.72
N ASN A 29 -27.64 -0.77 3.85
CA ASN A 29 -28.35 0.47 4.16
C ASN A 29 -28.24 0.72 5.67
N GLY A 30 -27.46 1.72 6.06
CA GLY A 30 -27.48 2.27 7.40
C GLY A 30 -28.76 3.06 7.64
N THR A 31 -29.52 2.67 8.65
CA THR A 31 -30.54 3.51 9.29
C THR A 31 -30.08 3.81 10.70
N ASP A 32 -29.65 5.06 10.90
CA ASP A 32 -29.54 5.70 12.20
C ASP A 32 -30.96 5.85 12.79
N GLU A 33 -31.19 5.36 14.01
CA GLU A 33 -32.33 5.78 14.82
C GLU A 33 -31.85 6.38 16.14
N ASP A 34 -32.48 7.52 16.45
CA ASP A 34 -32.17 8.50 17.46
C ASP A 34 -32.17 7.97 18.89
N SER A 35 -31.16 8.41 19.66
CA SER A 35 -31.17 8.38 21.12
C SER A 35 -32.01 9.54 21.67
N ASN A 36 -33.17 9.22 22.25
CA ASN A 36 -33.85 10.11 23.19
C ASN A 36 -33.67 9.55 24.61
N ASP A 37 -32.87 10.27 25.40
CA ASP A 37 -32.77 10.13 26.85
C ASP A 37 -33.94 10.86 27.50
N GLU A 38 -34.79 10.15 28.24
CA GLU A 38 -35.55 10.74 29.35
C GLU A 38 -35.54 9.78 30.55
N ASP A 39 -34.86 10.23 31.61
CA ASP A 39 -34.89 9.70 32.95
C ASP A 39 -36.32 9.71 33.52
N THR A 40 -36.80 8.59 34.05
CA THR A 40 -37.74 8.61 35.19
C THR A 40 -37.56 7.38 36.08
N ASP A 41 -37.30 7.69 37.34
CA ASP A 41 -37.06 6.79 38.46
C ASP A 41 -38.41 6.43 39.12
N ALA A 42 -38.67 5.13 39.34
CA ALA A 42 -39.48 4.58 40.45
C ALA A 42 -39.68 3.06 40.33
N SER A 43 -39.11 2.32 41.29
CA SER A 43 -39.39 0.89 41.57
C SER A 43 -40.81 0.72 42.19
N PRO A 44 -41.39 -0.51 42.33
CA PRO A 44 -40.84 -1.52 43.26
C PRO A 44 -41.00 -3.02 42.86
N VAL A 45 -39.96 -3.76 43.22
CA VAL A 45 -39.93 -5.08 43.89
C VAL A 45 -40.89 -6.18 43.42
N GLY A 46 -40.31 -7.24 42.84
CA GLY A 46 -40.91 -8.57 42.73
C GLY A 46 -39.82 -9.65 42.73
N SER A 47 -39.70 -10.35 43.86
CA SER A 47 -38.86 -11.52 44.09
C SER A 47 -39.14 -12.65 43.09
N ASP A 48 -38.13 -13.20 42.43
CA ASP A 48 -38.13 -14.64 42.15
C ASP A 48 -36.71 -15.22 42.03
N SER A 49 -36.56 -16.35 42.72
CA SER A 49 -35.35 -17.10 42.99
C SER A 49 -34.84 -17.87 41.77
N GLY A 50 -33.52 -17.83 41.57
CA GLY A 50 -32.84 -18.69 40.62
C GLY A 50 -32.91 -20.17 41.03
N HIS A 51 -33.11 -21.04 40.03
CA HIS A 51 -32.68 -22.42 40.14
C HIS A 51 -32.21 -22.97 38.80
N GLU A 52 -30.95 -23.42 38.84
CA GLU A 52 -30.25 -24.23 37.87
C GLU A 52 -31.07 -25.47 37.48
N SER A 53 -31.20 -25.75 36.18
CA SER A 53 -31.75 -27.01 35.70
C SER A 53 -30.62 -27.95 35.31
N GLY A 54 -30.10 -28.67 36.31
CA GLY A 54 -29.29 -29.88 36.15
C GLY A 54 -30.21 -31.08 35.89
N GLY A 55 -29.86 -31.88 34.89
CA GLY A 55 -30.65 -33.03 34.46
C GLY A 55 -30.83 -34.10 35.53
N ARG A 56 -32.03 -34.70 35.58
CA ARG A 56 -32.20 -36.02 36.21
C ARG A 56 -33.38 -36.80 35.61
N PHE A 57 -33.06 -38.05 35.30
CA PHE A 57 -33.89 -39.15 34.83
C PHE A 57 -35.22 -39.29 35.60
N VAL A 58 -36.34 -39.37 34.88
CA VAL A 58 -37.65 -39.73 35.44
C VAL A 58 -37.91 -41.23 35.25
N ARG A 59 -38.11 -41.90 36.38
CA ARG A 59 -38.51 -43.30 36.56
C ARG A 59 -40.03 -43.41 36.43
N ALA A 60 -40.51 -44.39 35.68
CA ALA A 60 -41.94 -44.66 35.48
C ALA A 60 -42.65 -45.13 36.77
N PRO A 61 -43.91 -44.73 37.04
CA PRO A 61 -44.75 -45.37 38.05
C PRO A 61 -45.69 -46.42 37.44
N ALA A 62 -46.02 -47.40 38.29
CA ALA A 62 -46.82 -48.58 38.00
C ALA A 62 -48.33 -48.29 37.94
N SER A 63 -49.03 -49.05 37.11
CA SER A 63 -50.48 -49.02 36.91
C SER A 63 -51.23 -49.81 37.98
N SER A 64 -52.23 -49.19 38.61
CA SER A 64 -53.34 -49.89 39.28
C SER A 64 -54.63 -49.67 38.48
N LYS A 65 -55.32 -50.77 38.16
CA LYS A 65 -56.61 -50.81 37.49
C LYS A 65 -57.72 -50.40 38.46
N GLU A 66 -58.66 -49.59 38.00
CA GLU A 66 -60.07 -49.77 38.36
C GLU A 66 -61.01 -49.13 37.32
N SER A 67 -62.18 -49.72 37.23
CA SER A 67 -63.15 -49.68 36.14
C SER A 67 -64.21 -48.59 36.31
N ALA A 68 -64.59 -47.91 35.22
CA ALA A 68 -65.99 -47.53 34.99
C ALA A 68 -66.20 -47.15 33.51
N GLN A 69 -67.11 -47.87 32.86
CA GLN A 69 -67.66 -47.56 31.54
C GLN A 69 -68.47 -46.26 31.61
N ALA A 70 -68.27 -45.33 30.68
CA ALA A 70 -69.34 -44.61 29.95
C ALA A 70 -68.85 -43.33 29.23
N THR A 71 -67.96 -43.39 28.22
CA THR A 71 -67.95 -42.39 27.11
C THR A 71 -67.14 -42.85 25.88
N LYS A 72 -67.47 -44.02 25.32
CA LYS A 72 -66.63 -44.70 24.31
C LYS A 72 -66.76 -44.23 22.85
N ARG A 73 -67.15 -42.96 22.61
CA ARG A 73 -67.16 -42.36 21.25
C ARG A 73 -66.49 -40.99 21.11
N LYS A 74 -66.04 -40.34 22.20
CA LYS A 74 -65.29 -39.06 22.15
C LYS A 74 -63.83 -39.14 22.62
N ALA A 75 -63.41 -40.23 23.27
CA ALA A 75 -62.05 -40.40 23.81
C ALA A 75 -61.04 -40.98 22.79
N LEU A 76 -61.49 -41.82 21.85
CA LEU A 76 -60.62 -42.42 20.82
C LEU A 76 -60.08 -41.41 19.80
N ASP A 77 -60.86 -40.38 19.46
CA ASP A 77 -60.41 -39.28 18.60
C ASP A 77 -59.40 -38.35 19.30
N ARG A 78 -59.51 -38.20 20.62
CA ARG A 78 -58.65 -37.31 21.41
C ARG A 78 -57.25 -37.92 21.62
N ASP A 79 -57.17 -39.20 21.95
CA ASP A 79 -55.89 -39.91 22.09
C ASP A 79 -55.17 -40.08 20.75
N GLN A 80 -55.90 -40.29 19.65
CA GLN A 80 -55.32 -40.32 18.31
C GLN A 80 -54.84 -38.92 17.86
N ALA A 81 -55.58 -37.86 18.17
CA ALA A 81 -55.17 -36.48 17.86
C ALA A 81 -53.91 -36.07 18.66
N GLU A 82 -53.82 -36.42 19.94
CA GLU A 82 -52.64 -36.15 20.77
C GLU A 82 -51.42 -36.97 20.34
N HIS A 83 -51.61 -38.24 19.96
CA HIS A 83 -50.54 -39.08 19.43
C HIS A 83 -50.04 -38.58 18.07
N GLN A 84 -50.94 -38.14 17.18
CA GLN A 84 -50.58 -37.51 15.91
C GLN A 84 -49.91 -36.15 16.09
N GLN A 85 -50.30 -35.35 17.09
CA GLN A 85 -49.60 -34.12 17.45
C GLN A 85 -48.19 -34.40 17.96
N LYS A 86 -47.99 -35.41 18.82
CA LYS A 86 -46.66 -35.80 19.31
C LYS A 86 -45.76 -36.34 18.19
N ILE A 87 -46.30 -37.13 17.27
CA ILE A 87 -45.55 -37.62 16.10
C ILE A 87 -45.20 -36.47 15.14
N LYS A 88 -46.12 -35.52 14.90
CA LYS A 88 -45.85 -34.32 14.11
C LYS A 88 -44.78 -33.45 14.78
N ALA A 89 -44.86 -33.24 16.10
CA ALA A 89 -43.88 -32.48 16.87
C ALA A 89 -42.48 -33.13 16.85
N MET A 90 -42.39 -34.45 17.03
CA MET A 90 -41.12 -35.17 16.88
C MET A 90 -40.58 -35.09 15.45
N LYS A 91 -41.42 -35.19 14.42
CA LYS A 91 -40.99 -35.01 13.03
C LYS A 91 -40.55 -33.58 12.72
N GLN A 92 -41.04 -32.56 13.43
CA GLN A 92 -40.55 -31.19 13.29
C GLN A 92 -39.17 -30.99 13.94
N LEU A 93 -38.87 -31.72 15.02
CA LEU A 93 -37.59 -31.64 15.74
C LEU A 93 -36.40 -32.24 14.96
N TYR A 94 -36.67 -33.14 14.01
CA TYR A 94 -35.66 -33.79 13.13
C TYR A 94 -35.73 -33.30 11.68
N LYS A 95 -36.35 -32.14 11.42
CA LYS A 95 -36.29 -31.55 10.08
C LYS A 95 -34.87 -31.07 9.82
N PRO A 96 -34.30 -31.33 8.64
CA PRO A 96 -33.06 -30.70 8.24
C PRO A 96 -33.23 -29.18 8.29
N PRO A 97 -32.18 -28.43 8.68
CA PRO A 97 -32.26 -26.98 8.81
C PRO A 97 -32.83 -26.35 7.53
N THR A 98 -33.78 -25.44 7.72
CA THR A 98 -34.34 -24.67 6.61
C THR A 98 -33.27 -23.74 6.03
N VAL A 99 -33.40 -23.36 4.76
CA VAL A 99 -32.44 -22.48 4.08
C VAL A 99 -32.28 -21.15 4.83
N GLU A 100 -33.35 -20.66 5.46
CA GLU A 100 -33.33 -19.48 6.32
C GLU A 100 -32.55 -19.69 7.63
N GLU A 101 -32.65 -20.87 8.26
CA GLU A 101 -31.86 -21.20 9.45
C GLU A 101 -30.37 -21.39 9.12
N ILE A 102 -30.06 -21.99 7.95
CA ILE A 102 -28.69 -22.10 7.45
C ILE A 102 -28.11 -20.72 7.14
N ASN A 103 -28.90 -19.84 6.51
CA ASN A 103 -28.48 -18.47 6.23
C ASN A 103 -28.28 -17.67 7.52
N ARG A 104 -29.18 -17.79 8.51
CA ARG A 104 -28.98 -17.16 9.83
C ARG A 104 -27.74 -17.67 10.55
N LEU A 105 -27.44 -18.96 10.46
CA LEU A 105 -26.23 -19.52 11.05
C LEU A 105 -24.97 -19.00 10.36
N LYS A 106 -24.96 -18.96 9.02
CA LYS A 106 -23.86 -18.36 8.24
C LYS A 106 -23.72 -16.87 8.52
N GLU A 107 -24.82 -16.13 8.61
CA GLU A 107 -24.83 -14.72 8.97
C GLU A 107 -24.26 -14.52 10.38
N THR A 108 -24.67 -15.35 11.35
CA THR A 108 -24.17 -15.27 12.73
C THR A 108 -22.69 -15.62 12.83
N GLU A 109 -22.23 -16.65 12.10
CA GLU A 109 -20.82 -17.03 11.98
C GLU A 109 -19.99 -15.91 11.34
N ASN A 110 -20.45 -15.37 10.21
CA ASN A 110 -19.83 -14.23 9.54
C ASN A 110 -19.82 -12.98 10.45
N PHE A 111 -20.87 -12.75 11.23
CA PHE A 111 -20.97 -11.65 12.17
C PHE A 111 -19.98 -11.80 13.33
N TYR A 112 -19.77 -13.03 13.80
CA TYR A 112 -18.78 -13.36 14.82
C TYR A 112 -17.35 -13.14 14.31
N HIS A 113 -17.01 -13.70 13.15
CA HIS A 113 -15.68 -13.53 12.54
C HIS A 113 -15.39 -12.06 12.20
N SER A 114 -16.39 -11.34 11.68
CA SER A 114 -16.27 -9.90 11.38
C SER A 114 -16.05 -9.06 12.64
N ASN A 115 -16.78 -9.34 13.73
CA ASN A 115 -16.62 -8.58 14.98
C ASN A 115 -15.29 -8.86 15.69
N LEU A 116 -14.86 -10.13 15.77
CA LEU A 116 -13.57 -10.47 16.37
C LEU A 116 -12.42 -9.85 15.56
N PHE A 117 -12.48 -9.94 14.23
CA PHE A 117 -11.47 -9.34 13.36
C PHE A 117 -11.45 -7.82 13.49
N ARG A 118 -12.62 -7.17 13.56
CA ARG A 118 -12.71 -5.73 13.80
C ARG A 118 -12.02 -5.31 15.10
N LEU A 119 -12.28 -6.02 16.20
CA LEU A 119 -11.60 -5.76 17.49
C LEU A 119 -10.08 -5.94 17.38
N GLN A 120 -9.62 -6.97 16.67
CA GLN A 120 -8.19 -7.19 16.43
C GLN A 120 -7.56 -6.08 15.59
N VAL A 121 -8.27 -5.60 14.57
CA VAL A 121 -7.86 -4.48 13.72
C VAL A 121 -7.75 -3.20 14.54
N GLU A 122 -8.77 -2.87 15.34
CA GLU A 122 -8.76 -1.70 16.21
C GLU A 122 -7.58 -1.74 17.19
N GLN A 123 -7.36 -2.90 17.83
CA GLN A 123 -6.23 -3.09 18.75
C GLN A 123 -4.87 -2.97 18.05
N MET A 124 -4.72 -3.58 16.87
CA MET A 124 -3.48 -3.48 16.07
C MET A 124 -3.19 -2.02 15.68
N LEU A 125 -4.22 -1.28 15.24
CA LEU A 125 -4.09 0.13 14.89
C LEU A 125 -3.64 0.97 16.09
N VAL A 126 -4.17 0.71 17.29
CA VAL A 126 -3.73 1.37 18.53
C VAL A 126 -2.25 1.09 18.81
N GLU A 127 -1.79 -0.13 18.62
CA GLU A 127 -0.41 -0.53 18.89
C GLU A 127 0.60 0.10 17.92
N VAL A 128 0.27 0.15 16.63
CA VAL A 128 1.19 0.63 15.59
C VAL A 128 1.15 2.15 15.38
N ARG A 129 0.14 2.84 15.93
CA ARG A 129 -0.05 4.29 15.77
C ARG A 129 1.11 5.10 16.33
N VAL A 130 1.43 6.17 15.61
CA VAL A 130 2.39 7.19 16.07
C VAL A 130 1.88 7.88 17.33
N LYS A 131 2.66 7.83 18.41
CA LYS A 131 2.33 8.51 19.67
C LYS A 131 2.37 10.02 19.48
N ALA A 132 1.41 10.75 20.08
CA ALA A 132 1.31 12.21 19.97
C ALA A 132 2.61 12.95 20.33
N LYS A 133 3.33 12.51 21.37
CA LYS A 133 4.63 13.07 21.78
C LYS A 133 5.69 13.00 20.67
N VAL A 134 5.63 11.99 19.80
CA VAL A 134 6.54 11.83 18.66
C VAL A 134 6.13 12.75 17.52
N ALA A 135 4.83 12.85 17.22
CA ALA A 135 4.33 13.79 16.22
C ALA A 135 4.68 15.25 16.56
N SER A 136 4.48 15.68 17.82
CA SER A 136 4.87 17.02 18.27
C SER A 136 6.39 17.26 18.19
N PHE A 137 7.20 16.22 18.41
CA PHE A 137 8.65 16.29 18.23
C PHE A 137 9.02 16.51 16.77
N VAL A 138 8.41 15.76 15.85
CA VAL A 138 8.62 15.91 14.40
C VAL A 138 8.35 17.34 13.96
N GLU A 139 7.20 17.92 14.34
CA GLU A 139 6.86 19.30 13.97
C GLU A 139 7.87 20.34 14.49
N ARG A 140 8.33 20.19 15.74
CA ARG A 140 9.37 21.06 16.30
C ARG A 140 10.69 20.92 15.53
N TRP A 141 11.14 19.69 15.31
CA TRP A 141 12.37 19.40 14.58
C TRP A 141 12.31 19.98 13.16
N LEU A 142 11.17 19.84 12.47
CA LEU A 142 10.96 20.44 11.14
C LEU A 142 11.00 21.96 11.17
N GLY A 143 10.43 22.57 12.22
CA GLY A 143 10.54 24.01 12.46
C GLY A 143 12.00 24.48 12.56
N ASP A 144 12.82 23.75 13.30
CA ASP A 144 14.24 24.08 13.47
C ASP A 144 15.07 23.73 12.22
N PHE A 145 14.76 22.64 11.52
CA PHE A 145 15.38 22.29 10.24
C PHE A 145 15.12 23.37 9.18
N ARG A 146 13.89 23.89 9.09
CA ARG A 146 13.56 25.03 8.20
C ARG A 146 14.35 26.29 8.55
N LYS A 147 14.61 26.56 9.84
CA LYS A 147 15.46 27.69 10.26
C LYS A 147 16.92 27.43 9.89
N PHE A 148 17.42 26.22 10.10
CA PHE A 148 18.76 25.81 9.71
C PHE A 148 18.98 25.99 8.20
N LEU A 149 18.08 25.54 7.34
CA LEU A 149 18.19 25.70 5.89
C LEU A 149 18.37 27.17 5.47
N ARG A 150 17.77 28.12 6.19
CA ARG A 150 17.94 29.57 5.94
C ARG A 150 19.34 30.08 6.29
N THR A 151 20.08 29.38 7.15
CA THR A 151 21.46 29.71 7.52
C THR A 151 22.51 29.11 6.60
N VAL A 152 22.16 28.05 5.86
CA VAL A 152 23.06 27.42 4.88
C VAL A 152 23.28 28.37 3.71
N LYS A 153 24.52 28.82 3.51
CA LYS A 153 24.89 29.72 2.40
C LYS A 153 25.13 28.92 1.11
N ASP A 154 25.13 29.63 -0.02
CA ASP A 154 25.61 29.08 -1.29
C ASP A 154 27.07 28.60 -1.15
N GLY A 155 27.45 27.62 -1.98
CA GLY A 155 28.80 27.12 -2.03
C GLY A 155 29.80 28.19 -2.50
N GLU A 156 30.98 28.22 -1.88
CA GLU A 156 32.02 29.23 -2.11
C GLU A 156 32.61 29.22 -3.53
N GLY A 157 32.29 28.21 -4.34
CA GLY A 157 32.66 28.12 -5.74
C GLY A 157 32.11 26.87 -6.43
N GLU A 158 32.44 26.77 -7.71
CA GLU A 158 32.21 25.56 -8.51
C GLU A 158 33.25 24.48 -8.18
N ARG A 159 32.80 23.25 -8.01
CA ARG A 159 33.63 22.09 -7.68
C ARG A 159 33.50 21.03 -8.76
N GLY A 160 34.57 20.28 -9.04
CA GLY A 160 34.50 19.12 -9.94
C GLY A 160 33.60 18.02 -9.36
N LEU A 161 33.00 17.18 -10.20
CA LEU A 161 32.21 16.04 -9.70
C LEU A 161 33.06 14.92 -9.09
N ASP A 162 34.37 14.95 -9.32
CA ASP A 162 35.38 14.10 -8.72
C ASP A 162 35.90 14.65 -7.37
N ASP A 163 35.61 15.92 -7.06
CA ASP A 163 35.94 16.54 -5.77
C ASP A 163 34.94 16.12 -4.69
N VAL A 164 35.25 14.96 -4.11
CA VAL A 164 34.45 14.25 -3.11
C VAL A 164 34.92 14.47 -1.66
N GLY A 165 35.83 15.42 -1.44
CA GLY A 165 36.30 15.78 -0.10
C GLY A 165 35.28 16.62 0.66
N TYR A 166 34.82 16.13 1.81
CA TYR A 166 33.96 16.85 2.74
C TYR A 166 34.41 16.62 4.18
N GLU A 167 34.33 17.65 5.01
CA GLU A 167 34.69 17.56 6.43
C GLU A 167 33.65 16.77 7.22
N GLY A 168 34.09 15.68 7.86
CA GLY A 168 33.21 14.84 8.70
C GLY A 168 32.15 14.04 7.93
N VAL A 169 32.19 14.03 6.58
CA VAL A 169 31.20 13.36 5.73
C VAL A 169 31.90 12.54 4.66
N ARG A 170 31.57 11.24 4.59
CA ARG A 170 32.03 10.36 3.51
C ARG A 170 31.10 10.50 2.30
N PHE A 171 31.69 10.71 1.12
CA PHE A 171 30.92 10.73 -0.12
C PHE A 171 30.31 9.34 -0.43
N PRO A 172 29.02 9.28 -0.81
CA PRO A 172 28.29 8.01 -0.83
C PRO A 172 28.36 7.23 -2.16
N LEU A 173 28.92 7.80 -3.22
CA LEU A 173 29.06 7.14 -4.51
C LEU A 173 30.51 6.77 -4.79
N GLU A 174 30.74 5.67 -5.48
CA GLU A 174 32.06 5.31 -5.99
C GLU A 174 32.43 6.21 -7.17
N VAL A 175 33.63 6.81 -7.10
CA VAL A 175 34.18 7.62 -8.19
C VAL A 175 34.96 6.70 -9.12
N PRO A 176 34.57 6.55 -10.40
CA PRO A 176 35.33 5.74 -11.34
C PRO A 176 36.72 6.35 -11.61
N GLU A 177 37.77 5.53 -11.67
CA GLU A 177 39.16 5.98 -11.80
C GLU A 177 39.46 6.74 -13.12
N ASN A 178 38.78 6.41 -14.22
CA ASN A 178 39.14 6.85 -15.58
C ASN A 178 38.00 7.58 -16.31
N VAL A 179 37.48 8.68 -15.76
CA VAL A 179 36.38 9.40 -16.40
C VAL A 179 36.65 10.90 -16.51
N GLU A 180 37.27 11.31 -17.63
CA GLU A 180 37.43 12.73 -18.01
C GLU A 180 36.10 13.50 -18.02
N VAL A 181 34.99 12.80 -18.22
CA VAL A 181 33.67 13.40 -18.36
C VAL A 181 33.12 13.89 -17.02
N LEU A 182 33.53 13.34 -15.88
CA LEU A 182 33.17 13.84 -14.54
C LEU A 182 34.06 15.03 -14.15
N GLN A 183 35.36 14.97 -14.49
CA GLN A 183 36.34 16.03 -14.22
C GLN A 183 36.00 17.35 -14.93
N LYS A 184 35.41 17.28 -16.12
CA LYS A 184 35.01 18.47 -16.90
C LYS A 184 33.68 19.07 -16.45
N VAL A 185 32.92 18.38 -15.61
CA VAL A 185 31.62 18.84 -15.14
C VAL A 185 31.77 19.43 -13.76
N LYS A 186 31.19 20.61 -13.58
CA LYS A 186 31.22 21.32 -12.31
C LYS A 186 29.85 21.37 -11.66
N PHE A 187 29.87 21.48 -10.35
CA PHE A 187 28.70 21.65 -9.49
C PHE A 187 28.95 22.78 -8.49
N GLN A 188 27.96 23.64 -8.33
CA GLN A 188 27.91 24.62 -7.26
C GLN A 188 26.67 24.36 -6.42
N PHE A 189 26.84 24.27 -5.10
CA PHE A 189 25.71 24.21 -4.19
C PHE A 189 25.00 25.57 -4.17
N LEU A 190 23.68 25.56 -4.38
CA LEU A 190 22.82 26.72 -4.21
C LEU A 190 21.83 26.44 -3.08
N GLN A 191 21.64 27.42 -2.20
CA GLN A 191 20.75 27.33 -1.06
C GLN A 191 19.33 26.94 -1.49
N GLN A 192 18.76 25.94 -0.81
CA GLN A 192 17.34 25.61 -0.89
C GLN A 192 16.68 25.86 0.48
N ARG A 193 15.62 26.66 0.47
CA ARG A 193 14.86 27.08 1.66
C ARG A 193 13.56 26.32 1.83
N ILE A 194 13.03 25.76 0.74
CA ILE A 194 11.78 25.03 0.72
C ILE A 194 12.09 23.55 0.94
N VAL A 195 11.43 22.97 1.95
CA VAL A 195 11.44 21.54 2.22
C VAL A 195 10.01 21.04 2.20
N HIS A 196 9.77 20.01 1.41
CA HIS A 196 8.48 19.33 1.34
C HIS A 196 8.52 18.10 2.21
N GLN A 197 7.49 17.87 3.00
CA GLN A 197 7.28 16.61 3.71
C GLN A 197 6.57 15.67 2.75
N ILE A 198 7.08 14.45 2.57
CA ILE A 198 6.53 13.47 1.63
C ILE A 198 6.35 12.11 2.32
N GLY A 199 5.89 11.11 1.56
CA GLY A 199 5.83 9.73 2.01
C GLY A 199 4.73 9.46 3.03
N ALA A 200 4.95 8.42 3.83
CA ALA A 200 3.95 7.91 4.77
C ALA A 200 3.53 8.96 5.80
N ASN A 201 4.47 9.80 6.24
CA ASN A 201 4.23 10.80 7.28
C ASN A 201 3.30 11.90 6.82
N LYS A 202 3.51 12.39 5.60
CA LYS A 202 2.63 13.37 4.98
C LYS A 202 1.21 12.81 4.73
N LEU A 203 1.11 11.52 4.39
CA LEU A 203 -0.16 10.83 4.17
C LEU A 203 -0.87 10.39 5.47
N GLY A 204 -0.24 10.55 6.64
CA GLY A 204 -0.78 10.03 7.90
C GLY A 204 -0.85 8.49 7.95
N THR A 205 0.04 7.81 7.24
CA THR A 205 0.12 6.33 7.13
C THR A 205 1.44 5.77 7.66
N ASP A 206 2.10 6.51 8.54
CA ASP A 206 3.25 6.03 9.31
C ASP A 206 2.86 4.94 10.30
N TYR A 207 3.80 4.05 10.58
CA TYR A 207 3.60 2.98 11.54
C TYR A 207 4.91 2.52 12.17
N GLY A 208 4.81 1.93 13.36
CA GLY A 208 5.91 1.24 14.01
C GLY A 208 7.00 2.17 14.55
N LYS A 209 8.16 1.58 14.83
CA LYS A 209 9.36 2.29 15.33
C LYS A 209 10.62 1.72 14.66
N PRO A 210 11.62 2.56 14.34
CA PRO A 210 11.51 4.01 14.26
C PRO A 210 10.55 4.43 13.13
N ILE A 211 9.91 5.59 13.28
CA ILE A 211 9.17 6.23 12.19
C ILE A 211 10.18 6.92 11.28
N VAL A 212 9.97 6.80 9.98
CA VAL A 212 10.80 7.47 8.96
C VAL A 212 10.03 8.66 8.42
N VAL A 213 10.58 9.85 8.59
CA VAL A 213 10.01 11.10 8.07
C VAL A 213 10.80 11.49 6.81
N ASP A 214 10.17 11.32 5.66
CA ASP A 214 10.77 11.67 4.37
C ASP A 214 10.62 13.17 4.08
N LEU A 215 11.75 13.82 3.79
CA LEU A 215 11.88 15.23 3.48
C LEU A 215 12.49 15.41 2.10
N LEU A 216 11.89 16.25 1.28
CA LEU A 216 12.31 16.48 -0.09
C LEU A 216 12.79 17.92 -0.27
N LEU A 217 14.01 18.04 -0.80
CA LEU A 217 14.60 19.30 -1.25
C LEU A 217 14.72 19.30 -2.76
N GLU A 218 14.22 20.34 -3.40
CA GLU A 218 14.41 20.55 -4.84
C GLU A 218 15.71 21.31 -5.08
N ILE A 219 16.68 20.67 -5.71
CA ILE A 219 17.92 21.29 -6.15
C ILE A 219 17.58 22.32 -7.23
N PRO A 220 17.97 23.59 -7.08
CA PRO A 220 17.65 24.64 -8.04
C PRO A 220 18.11 24.30 -9.46
N GLU A 221 17.29 24.62 -10.47
CA GLU A 221 17.56 24.36 -11.89
C GLU A 221 18.89 24.90 -12.40
N ARG A 222 19.41 25.95 -11.75
CA ARG A 222 20.71 26.57 -12.08
C ARG A 222 21.90 25.68 -11.75
N CYS A 223 21.73 24.70 -10.87
CA CYS A 223 22.76 23.71 -10.56
C CYS A 223 22.95 22.69 -11.70
N PHE A 224 22.01 22.63 -12.64
CA PHE A 224 21.98 21.64 -13.72
C PHE A 224 22.14 22.26 -15.10
N HIS A 225 23.02 21.66 -15.89
CA HIS A 225 23.07 21.79 -17.33
C HIS A 225 22.03 20.88 -17.98
N LYS A 226 21.56 21.24 -19.18
CA LYS A 226 20.52 20.49 -19.92
C LYS A 226 20.90 19.05 -20.24
N GLU A 227 22.18 18.70 -20.18
CA GLU A 227 22.73 17.36 -20.47
C GLU A 227 23.18 16.58 -19.23
N ASP A 228 22.89 17.08 -18.03
CA ASP A 228 23.28 16.38 -16.79
C ASP A 228 22.46 15.12 -16.53
N TYR A 229 21.42 14.86 -17.32
CA TYR A 229 20.74 13.56 -17.34
C TYR A 229 21.62 12.44 -17.92
N LEU A 230 22.75 12.74 -18.57
CA LEU A 230 23.66 11.75 -19.14
C LEU A 230 24.69 11.25 -18.11
N ASN A 231 25.01 9.97 -18.23
CA ASN A 231 26.21 9.38 -17.66
C ASN A 231 26.42 9.69 -16.16
N MET A 232 25.41 9.47 -15.32
CA MET A 232 25.47 9.63 -13.86
C MET A 232 25.73 11.06 -13.34
N ARG A 233 25.88 12.08 -14.22
CA ARG A 233 26.12 13.48 -13.79
C ARG A 233 25.05 13.97 -12.82
N TYR A 234 23.78 13.63 -13.10
CA TYR A 234 22.64 13.91 -12.22
C TYR A 234 22.82 13.31 -10.82
N HIS A 235 23.13 12.01 -10.73
CA HIS A 235 23.31 11.30 -9.47
C HIS A 235 24.47 11.87 -8.65
N PHE A 236 25.59 12.20 -9.29
CA PHE A 236 26.73 12.85 -8.63
C PHE A 236 26.37 14.24 -8.12
N LYS A 237 25.70 15.08 -8.92
CA LYS A 237 25.24 16.40 -8.48
C LYS A 237 24.29 16.31 -7.29
N ARG A 238 23.38 15.33 -7.28
CA ARG A 238 22.52 15.04 -6.14
C ARG A 238 23.32 14.64 -4.90
N ALA A 239 24.29 13.75 -5.04
CA ALA A 239 25.16 13.33 -3.95
C ALA A 239 25.98 14.50 -3.39
N HIS A 240 26.54 15.37 -4.24
CA HIS A 240 27.25 16.55 -3.76
C HIS A 240 26.33 17.55 -3.04
N PHE A 241 25.11 17.74 -3.54
CA PHE A 241 24.13 18.59 -2.85
C PHE A 241 23.86 18.08 -1.42
N LEU A 242 23.62 16.76 -1.28
CA LEU A 242 23.39 16.15 0.03
C LEU A 242 24.63 16.16 0.92
N CYS A 243 25.83 15.95 0.38
CA CYS A 243 27.07 16.00 1.16
C CYS A 243 27.35 17.41 1.69
N HIS A 244 27.12 18.45 0.89
CA HIS A 244 27.24 19.83 1.36
C HIS A 244 26.25 20.10 2.51
N LEU A 245 25.01 19.62 2.38
CA LEU A 245 24.02 19.75 3.44
C LEU A 245 24.44 18.98 4.72
N ALA A 246 24.97 17.78 4.55
CA ALA A 246 25.45 16.93 5.65
C ALA A 246 26.61 17.58 6.40
N GLU A 247 27.61 18.11 5.69
CA GLU A 247 28.76 18.81 6.28
C GLU A 247 28.30 20.03 7.10
N ARG A 248 27.35 20.79 6.57
CA ARG A 248 26.74 21.93 7.29
C ARG A 248 25.91 21.49 8.49
N LEU A 249 25.24 20.33 8.44
CA LEU A 249 24.49 19.76 9.56
C LEU A 249 25.42 19.28 10.69
N VAL A 250 26.56 18.69 10.33
CA VAL A 250 27.58 18.21 11.29
C VAL A 250 28.35 19.39 11.91
N GLY A 251 28.69 20.41 11.12
CA GLY A 251 29.50 21.54 11.57
C GLY A 251 28.75 22.66 12.30
N GLN A 252 27.42 22.65 12.32
CA GLN A 252 26.63 23.70 12.98
C GLN A 252 26.39 23.39 14.47
N THR A 253 26.44 24.43 15.30
CA THR A 253 26.24 24.33 16.76
C THR A 253 24.97 25.04 17.23
N LYS A 254 24.27 25.73 16.33
CA LYS A 254 23.13 26.60 16.69
C LYS A 254 21.83 25.84 16.87
N TYR A 255 21.62 24.79 16.07
CA TYR A 255 20.43 23.96 16.10
C TYR A 255 20.86 22.53 16.38
N GLU A 256 20.62 21.99 17.56
CA GLU A 256 20.96 20.59 17.86
C GLU A 256 19.99 19.65 17.12
N LEU A 257 20.14 19.50 15.80
CA LEU A 257 19.23 18.74 14.94
C LEU A 257 19.65 17.27 14.82
N ALA A 258 20.94 17.00 14.79
CA ALA A 258 21.49 15.70 14.43
C ALA A 258 22.45 15.18 15.50
N GLY A 259 22.18 13.99 16.02
CA GLY A 259 23.13 13.21 16.81
C GLY A 259 24.00 12.31 15.94
N GLN A 260 23.43 11.85 14.82
CA GLN A 260 24.16 11.10 13.79
C GLN A 260 23.64 11.50 12.41
N VAL A 261 24.57 11.63 11.46
CA VAL A 261 24.30 11.92 10.05
C VAL A 261 25.01 10.85 9.22
N GLY A 262 24.30 10.26 8.25
CA GLY A 262 24.87 9.23 7.39
C GLY A 262 24.10 9.04 6.10
N PHE A 263 24.67 8.30 5.17
CA PHE A 263 24.01 7.97 3.91
C PHE A 263 23.47 6.55 3.94
N VAL A 264 22.27 6.37 3.39
CA VAL A 264 21.65 5.07 3.16
C VAL A 264 21.21 4.95 1.71
N ALA A 265 21.26 3.73 1.17
CA ALA A 265 20.84 3.44 -0.20
C ALA A 265 19.30 3.41 -0.28
N LEU A 266 18.70 4.33 -1.03
CA LEU A 266 17.25 4.36 -1.23
C LEU A 266 16.81 3.07 -1.90
N LYS A 267 15.89 2.32 -1.26
CA LYS A 267 15.41 1.03 -1.76
C LYS A 267 16.56 0.04 -2.08
N GLY A 268 17.66 0.12 -1.34
CA GLY A 268 18.84 -0.72 -1.56
C GLY A 268 19.70 -0.36 -2.78
N ASP A 269 19.38 0.71 -3.50
CA ASP A 269 20.15 1.18 -4.66
C ASP A 269 21.31 2.09 -4.23
N SER A 270 22.54 1.58 -4.36
CA SER A 270 23.77 2.32 -4.02
C SER A 270 23.96 3.56 -4.89
N LEU A 271 23.34 3.63 -6.07
CA LEU A 271 23.38 4.80 -6.94
C LEU A 271 22.40 5.90 -6.49
N LYS A 272 21.52 5.60 -5.54
CA LYS A 272 20.53 6.53 -4.97
C LYS A 272 20.71 6.74 -3.47
N PRO A 273 21.84 7.32 -3.04
CA PRO A 273 22.01 7.66 -1.64
C PRO A 273 21.05 8.78 -1.23
N VAL A 274 20.48 8.62 -0.05
CA VAL A 274 19.69 9.63 0.66
C VAL A 274 20.33 9.89 2.02
N LEU A 275 20.13 11.10 2.54
CA LEU A 275 20.76 11.52 3.79
C LEU A 275 19.86 11.16 4.98
N GLU A 276 20.29 10.21 5.79
CA GLU A 276 19.62 9.82 7.02
C GLU A 276 20.17 10.64 8.20
N VAL A 277 19.25 11.25 8.96
CA VAL A 277 19.56 12.02 10.16
C VAL A 277 18.84 11.40 11.35
N THR A 278 19.63 10.97 12.33
CA THR A 278 19.12 10.59 13.65
C THR A 278 19.12 11.83 14.54
N PRO A 279 17.99 12.17 15.19
CA PRO A 279 17.92 13.35 16.04
C PRO A 279 18.92 13.33 17.20
N SER A 280 19.40 14.50 17.59
CA SER A 280 20.33 14.70 18.73
C SER A 280 19.72 14.28 20.07
N GLU A 281 18.41 14.52 20.25
CA GLU A 281 17.69 14.19 21.47
C GLU A 281 17.57 12.67 21.64
N GLU A 282 18.36 12.12 22.55
CA GLU A 282 18.46 10.68 22.84
C GLU A 282 17.09 10.01 23.06
N LYS A 283 16.15 10.72 23.69
CA LYS A 283 14.77 10.26 23.90
C LYS A 283 14.02 9.91 22.60
N PHE A 284 14.41 10.51 21.48
CA PHE A 284 13.78 10.35 20.16
C PHE A 284 14.68 9.67 19.13
N ALA A 285 15.99 9.56 19.37
CA ALA A 285 16.94 8.91 18.46
C ALA A 285 16.53 7.48 18.04
N GLY A 286 15.97 6.68 18.95
CA GLY A 286 15.46 5.33 18.65
C GLY A 286 14.00 5.27 18.14
N LYS A 287 13.33 6.42 17.98
CA LYS A 287 11.89 6.50 17.65
C LYS A 287 11.62 7.15 16.32
N VAL A 288 12.49 8.04 15.85
CA VAL A 288 12.32 8.81 14.62
C VAL A 288 13.64 8.89 13.89
N LYS A 289 13.57 8.74 12.58
CA LYS A 289 14.65 9.07 11.65
C LYS A 289 14.12 10.04 10.61
N PHE A 290 14.94 11.00 10.21
CA PHE A 290 14.62 11.90 9.10
C PHE A 290 15.43 11.47 7.88
N VAL A 291 14.78 11.29 6.74
CA VAL A 291 15.45 10.92 5.50
C VAL A 291 15.27 12.06 4.51
N ILE A 292 16.38 12.69 4.15
CA ILE A 292 16.40 13.85 3.26
C ILE A 292 16.76 13.37 1.84
N HIS A 293 15.82 13.58 0.94
CA HIS A 293 15.91 13.38 -0.50
C HIS A 293 16.27 14.71 -1.16
N ALA A 294 17.08 14.66 -2.20
CA ALA A 294 17.34 15.81 -3.06
C ALA A 294 16.98 15.45 -4.50
N VAL A 295 16.17 16.27 -5.18
CA VAL A 295 15.74 16.00 -6.56
C VAL A 295 15.92 17.24 -7.42
N ALA A 296 16.00 17.12 -8.74
CA ALA A 296 16.07 18.32 -9.57
C ALA A 296 14.70 18.99 -9.63
N ALA A 297 14.65 20.32 -9.48
CA ALA A 297 13.53 21.11 -9.95
C ALA A 297 13.36 20.94 -11.48
N GLU A 298 12.17 21.23 -12.03
CA GLU A 298 11.70 20.90 -13.40
C GLU A 298 12.64 21.34 -14.56
N LYS A 299 13.77 20.64 -14.73
CA LYS A 299 14.82 20.96 -15.72
C LYS A 299 14.80 20.07 -16.94
N PHE A 300 14.42 18.81 -16.76
CA PHE A 300 14.58 17.76 -17.77
C PHE A 300 13.23 17.35 -18.34
N LEU A 301 13.18 17.15 -19.66
CA LEU A 301 11.99 16.64 -20.34
C LEU A 301 11.79 15.15 -20.01
N LEU A 302 10.63 14.81 -19.44
CA LEU A 302 10.33 13.44 -19.00
C LEU A 302 10.47 12.39 -20.11
N LYS A 303 10.08 12.74 -21.35
CA LYS A 303 10.19 11.87 -22.54
C LYS A 303 11.63 11.44 -22.88
N ARG A 304 12.65 12.07 -22.27
CA ARG A 304 14.05 11.64 -22.38
C ARG A 304 14.32 10.33 -21.63
N PHE A 305 13.47 10.00 -20.66
CA PHE A 305 13.63 8.86 -19.76
C PHE A 305 12.69 7.70 -20.07
N VAL A 306 12.12 7.64 -21.28
CA VAL A 306 11.41 6.45 -21.73
C VAL A 306 12.38 5.26 -21.86
N PRO A 307 11.90 4.01 -21.72
CA PRO A 307 12.76 2.84 -21.60
C PRO A 307 13.71 2.63 -22.78
N GLU A 308 13.29 2.94 -24.02
CA GLU A 308 14.10 2.70 -25.23
C GLU A 308 15.31 3.64 -25.36
N LYS A 309 15.38 4.73 -24.58
CA LYS A 309 16.47 5.71 -24.71
C LYS A 309 17.74 5.24 -24.00
N ASN A 310 18.87 5.45 -24.65
CA ASN A 310 20.19 5.38 -24.01
C ASN A 310 20.56 6.74 -23.40
N ASN A 311 20.77 6.76 -22.08
CA ASN A 311 21.32 7.90 -21.35
C ASN A 311 22.63 7.59 -20.61
N VAL A 312 23.18 6.37 -20.77
CA VAL A 312 24.50 5.96 -20.26
C VAL A 312 25.36 5.55 -21.45
N ARG A 313 26.19 6.47 -21.92
CA ARG A 313 26.97 6.32 -23.14
C ARG A 313 28.33 5.64 -22.85
N PRO A 314 28.78 4.70 -23.70
CA PRO A 314 29.92 3.82 -23.43
C PRO A 314 31.28 4.49 -23.26
N ALA A 315 31.43 5.75 -23.68
CA ALA A 315 32.66 6.52 -23.46
C ALA A 315 33.08 6.59 -21.98
N MET A 316 32.16 6.27 -21.05
CA MET A 316 32.39 6.18 -19.61
C MET A 316 32.75 4.77 -19.08
N ILE A 317 32.65 3.70 -19.87
CA ILE A 317 32.95 2.30 -19.46
C ILE A 317 34.32 1.83 -20.02
N GLY A 318 35.09 2.73 -20.62
CA GLY A 318 36.43 2.42 -21.14
C GLY A 318 36.44 1.45 -22.34
N LYS A 319 35.31 1.25 -23.01
CA LYS A 319 35.19 0.43 -24.23
C LYS A 319 35.04 1.32 -25.46
N GLU A 320 35.66 0.93 -26.57
CA GLU A 320 35.43 1.57 -27.87
C GLU A 320 33.94 1.62 -28.19
N VAL A 321 33.46 2.79 -28.59
CA VAL A 321 32.05 3.02 -28.87
C VAL A 321 31.73 2.40 -30.24
N THR A 322 31.15 1.20 -30.26
CA THR A 322 30.51 0.69 -31.48
C THR A 322 29.14 1.36 -31.67
N GLU A 323 28.67 1.47 -32.92
CA GLU A 323 27.32 2.01 -33.22
C GLU A 323 26.21 1.22 -32.52
N ASP A 324 26.39 -0.10 -32.37
CA ASP A 324 25.44 -0.99 -31.68
C ASP A 324 25.23 -0.60 -30.20
N TYR A 325 26.28 -0.14 -29.51
CA TYR A 325 26.15 0.29 -28.11
C TYR A 325 25.40 1.62 -27.95
N LYS A 326 25.48 2.54 -28.93
CA LYS A 326 24.74 3.81 -28.87
C LYS A 326 23.22 3.59 -28.89
N LEU A 327 22.80 2.46 -29.46
CA LEU A 327 21.40 2.06 -29.58
C LEU A 327 20.93 1.22 -28.38
N CYS A 328 21.84 0.77 -27.49
CA CYS A 328 21.49 -0.06 -26.35
C CYS A 328 20.69 0.74 -25.30
N PRO A 329 19.41 0.40 -25.02
CA PRO A 329 18.58 1.15 -24.09
C PRO A 329 19.09 1.06 -22.64
N THR A 330 18.82 2.09 -21.83
CA THR A 330 19.24 2.13 -20.41
C THR A 330 18.03 2.30 -19.47
N PRO A 331 17.06 1.37 -19.48
CA PRO A 331 15.76 1.52 -18.84
C PRO A 331 15.86 1.79 -17.33
N HIS A 332 16.64 1.00 -16.59
CA HIS A 332 16.78 1.16 -15.12
C HIS A 332 17.46 2.48 -14.72
N TYR A 333 18.44 2.95 -15.48
CA TYR A 333 19.03 4.27 -15.27
C TYR A 333 17.99 5.38 -15.52
N ASN A 334 17.23 5.26 -16.61
CA ASN A 334 16.20 6.23 -16.96
C ASN A 334 15.12 6.29 -15.87
N ALA A 335 14.64 5.15 -15.40
CA ALA A 335 13.69 5.04 -14.31
C ALA A 335 14.24 5.60 -12.99
N SER A 336 15.53 5.41 -12.70
CA SER A 336 16.20 5.95 -11.50
C SER A 336 16.11 7.49 -11.44
N VAL A 337 16.37 8.18 -12.55
CA VAL A 337 16.25 9.65 -12.66
C VAL A 337 14.78 10.07 -12.69
N LEU A 338 13.96 9.39 -13.49
CA LEU A 338 12.54 9.74 -13.65
C LEU A 338 11.77 9.59 -12.33
N TYR A 339 12.11 8.60 -11.50
CA TYR A 339 11.56 8.43 -10.16
C TYR A 339 11.75 9.71 -9.31
N ASP A 340 12.94 10.31 -9.34
CA ASP A 340 13.24 11.53 -8.59
C ASP A 340 12.44 12.73 -9.14
N LEU A 341 12.36 12.86 -10.46
CA LEU A 341 11.62 13.96 -11.11
C LEU A 341 10.11 13.87 -10.89
N ARG A 342 9.57 12.67 -10.67
CA ARG A 342 8.15 12.43 -10.44
C ARG A 342 7.78 12.34 -8.97
N LEU A 343 8.76 12.32 -8.06
CA LEU A 343 8.55 12.04 -6.64
C LEU A 343 7.54 13.00 -6.00
N LEU A 344 7.74 14.32 -6.17
CA LEU A 344 6.84 15.33 -5.60
C LEU A 344 5.44 15.27 -6.24
N LYS A 345 5.37 15.15 -7.57
CA LYS A 345 4.06 15.15 -8.25
C LYS A 345 3.24 13.91 -7.93
N ASN A 346 3.89 12.75 -7.79
CA ASN A 346 3.21 11.52 -7.39
C ASN A 346 2.79 11.58 -5.92
N GLN A 347 3.57 12.22 -5.05
CA GLN A 347 3.16 12.50 -3.68
C GLN A 347 1.86 13.34 -3.65
N GLU A 348 1.76 14.41 -4.44
CA GLU A 348 0.53 15.23 -4.54
C GLU A 348 -0.69 14.42 -5.03
N VAL A 349 -0.48 13.53 -6.00
CA VAL A 349 -1.54 12.62 -6.49
C VAL A 349 -1.99 11.69 -5.36
N LEU A 350 -1.06 11.05 -4.66
CA LEU A 350 -1.38 10.16 -3.53
C LEU A 350 -2.12 10.92 -2.43
N GLU A 351 -1.70 12.15 -2.11
CA GLU A 351 -2.41 13.02 -1.17
C GLU A 351 -3.83 13.25 -1.65
N SER A 352 -4.06 13.64 -2.90
CA SER A 352 -5.41 13.90 -3.42
C SER A 352 -6.35 12.69 -3.36
N VAL A 353 -5.80 11.47 -3.47
CA VAL A 353 -6.59 10.23 -3.50
C VAL A 353 -6.82 9.65 -2.10
N VAL A 354 -5.81 9.69 -1.23
CA VAL A 354 -5.84 9.07 0.11
C VAL A 354 -6.42 10.07 1.14
N GLN A 355 -7.74 10.25 1.10
CA GLN A 355 -8.45 11.21 1.95
C GLN A 355 -9.21 10.56 3.12
N SER A 356 -9.71 9.34 2.94
CA SER A 356 -10.50 8.62 3.96
C SER A 356 -9.61 8.03 5.08
N ASP A 357 -10.12 8.07 6.32
CA ASP A 357 -9.42 7.48 7.46
C ASP A 357 -9.35 5.95 7.37
N HIS A 358 -10.42 5.30 6.90
CA HIS A 358 -10.45 3.86 6.67
C HIS A 358 -9.41 3.42 5.63
N VAL A 359 -9.19 4.24 4.60
CA VAL A 359 -8.13 4.00 3.60
C VAL A 359 -6.75 4.11 4.25
N ARG A 360 -6.50 5.13 5.09
CA ARG A 360 -5.23 5.27 5.81
C ARG A 360 -4.97 4.09 6.74
N GLN A 361 -5.99 3.67 7.49
CA GLN A 361 -5.92 2.50 8.38
C GLN A 361 -5.62 1.22 7.60
N ALA A 362 -6.28 1.00 6.45
CA ALA A 362 -6.02 -0.15 5.59
C ALA A 362 -4.58 -0.15 5.06
N ILE A 363 -4.06 1.00 4.61
CA ILE A 363 -2.68 1.14 4.17
C ILE A 363 -1.70 0.81 5.31
N ILE A 364 -1.95 1.27 6.53
CA ILE A 364 -1.12 0.96 7.71
C ILE A 364 -1.08 -0.56 7.94
N LEU A 365 -2.23 -1.23 7.93
CA LEU A 365 -2.31 -2.68 8.16
C LEU A 365 -1.64 -3.48 7.04
N LEU A 366 -1.79 -3.06 5.79
CA LEU A 366 -1.09 -3.67 4.65
C LEU A 366 0.42 -3.46 4.75
N LYS A 367 0.88 -2.29 5.21
CA LYS A 367 2.30 -2.03 5.48
C LYS A 367 2.85 -2.94 6.58
N VAL A 368 2.07 -3.19 7.64
CA VAL A 368 2.41 -4.18 8.67
C VAL A 368 2.53 -5.58 8.04
N TRP A 369 1.56 -5.98 7.21
CA TRP A 369 1.57 -7.29 6.55
C TRP A 369 2.80 -7.51 5.68
N ILE A 370 3.15 -6.57 4.79
CA ILE A 370 4.34 -6.70 3.93
C ILE A 370 5.64 -6.72 4.75
N ARG A 371 5.68 -6.02 5.89
CA ARG A 371 6.84 -6.02 6.80
C ARG A 371 7.02 -7.35 7.50
N GLN A 372 5.92 -7.96 7.97
CA GLN A 372 5.97 -9.28 8.59
C GLN A 372 6.41 -10.38 7.61
N ARG A 373 6.13 -10.20 6.32
CA ARG A 373 6.60 -11.10 5.25
C ARG A 373 7.98 -10.74 4.68
N GLN A 374 8.56 -9.62 5.13
CA GLN A 374 9.83 -9.06 4.65
C GLN A 374 9.84 -8.77 3.15
N PHE A 375 8.71 -8.39 2.56
CA PHE A 375 8.67 -8.01 1.15
C PHE A 375 9.31 -6.64 0.88
N ASN A 376 9.37 -5.79 1.88
CA ASN A 376 9.95 -4.44 1.80
C ASN A 376 11.48 -4.42 1.96
N GLU A 377 12.12 -5.56 2.20
CA GLU A 377 13.56 -5.67 2.43
C GLU A 377 14.32 -5.97 1.12
N GLY A 378 15.59 -5.57 1.07
CA GLY A 378 16.47 -5.80 -0.07
C GLY A 378 16.38 -4.73 -1.18
N PHE A 379 16.93 -5.07 -2.35
CA PHE A 379 16.95 -4.18 -3.52
C PHE A 379 15.54 -4.08 -4.14
N TYR A 380 14.97 -2.87 -4.12
CA TYR A 380 13.65 -2.55 -4.67
C TYR A 380 12.54 -3.54 -4.24
N GLY A 381 12.41 -3.72 -2.92
CA GLY A 381 11.33 -4.52 -2.33
C GLY A 381 9.91 -4.00 -2.65
N PHE A 382 8.92 -4.86 -2.41
CA PHE A 382 7.50 -4.48 -2.44
C PHE A 382 7.17 -3.72 -1.16
N ASP A 383 7.39 -2.41 -1.21
CA ASP A 383 7.35 -1.54 -0.03
C ASP A 383 6.00 -0.85 0.18
N GLY A 384 5.95 -0.04 1.24
CA GLY A 384 4.73 0.69 1.60
C GLY A 384 4.30 1.70 0.54
N ALA A 385 5.21 2.22 -0.28
CA ALA A 385 4.84 3.12 -1.38
C ALA A 385 4.09 2.36 -2.47
N LEU A 386 4.54 1.16 -2.87
CA LEU A 386 3.85 0.33 -3.84
C LEU A 386 2.44 -0.09 -3.37
N VAL A 387 2.29 -0.43 -2.09
CA VAL A 387 0.96 -0.65 -1.47
C VAL A 387 0.06 0.57 -1.65
N THR A 388 0.57 1.76 -1.31
CA THR A 388 -0.18 3.01 -1.40
C THR A 388 -0.54 3.36 -2.84
N PHE A 389 0.37 3.19 -3.81
CA PHE A 389 0.07 3.38 -5.23
C PHE A 389 -1.01 2.41 -5.72
N PHE A 390 -0.96 1.14 -5.32
CA PHE A 390 -1.96 0.18 -5.76
C PHE A 390 -3.35 0.48 -5.16
N ILE A 391 -3.42 0.87 -3.88
CA ILE A 391 -4.67 1.34 -3.27
C ILE A 391 -5.20 2.59 -4.00
N ALA A 392 -4.34 3.56 -4.31
CA ALA A 392 -4.74 4.75 -5.05
C ALA A 392 -5.26 4.41 -6.45
N TYR A 393 -4.61 3.49 -7.15
CA TYR A 393 -5.08 2.96 -8.44
C TYR A 393 -6.45 2.28 -8.32
N LEU A 394 -6.68 1.46 -7.30
CA LEU A 394 -7.97 0.82 -7.06
C LEU A 394 -9.09 1.84 -6.74
N ILE A 395 -8.78 2.92 -6.03
CA ILE A 395 -9.72 4.03 -5.78
C ILE A 395 -10.05 4.76 -7.09
N GLN A 396 -9.05 5.12 -7.89
CA GLN A 396 -9.24 5.80 -9.17
C GLN A 396 -10.08 4.98 -10.15
N ASN A 397 -9.91 3.66 -10.15
CA ASN A 397 -10.70 2.74 -10.96
C ASN A 397 -12.04 2.34 -10.32
N ARG A 398 -12.46 3.04 -9.26
CA ARG A 398 -13.74 2.83 -8.56
C ARG A 398 -13.94 1.40 -8.05
N LYS A 399 -12.86 0.69 -7.74
CA LYS A 399 -12.90 -0.62 -7.07
C LYS A 399 -12.96 -0.45 -5.55
N ILE A 400 -12.29 0.56 -5.01
CA ILE A 400 -12.39 0.96 -3.61
C ILE A 400 -13.20 2.26 -3.53
N TYR A 401 -14.15 2.32 -2.58
CA TYR A 401 -14.88 3.54 -2.24
C TYR A 401 -14.45 4.04 -0.85
N ASN A 402 -14.50 5.36 -0.66
CA ASN A 402 -14.08 5.99 0.60
C ASN A 402 -14.95 5.62 1.81
N THR A 403 -16.15 5.08 1.58
CA THR A 403 -17.10 4.58 2.59
C THR A 403 -16.80 3.15 3.05
N MET A 404 -15.93 2.41 2.36
CA MET A 404 -15.56 1.05 2.76
C MET A 404 -14.77 1.06 4.06
N SER A 405 -15.03 0.08 4.91
CA SER A 405 -14.23 -0.19 6.10
C SER A 405 -12.80 -0.61 5.72
N SER A 406 -11.86 -0.44 6.65
CA SER A 406 -10.47 -0.86 6.44
C SER A 406 -10.34 -2.36 6.16
N TYR A 407 -11.19 -3.19 6.78
CA TYR A 407 -11.26 -4.63 6.51
C TYR A 407 -11.65 -4.95 5.06
N GLN A 408 -12.74 -4.36 4.57
CA GLN A 408 -13.19 -4.54 3.19
C GLN A 408 -12.10 -4.14 2.19
N ILE A 409 -11.41 -3.02 2.46
CA ILE A 409 -10.30 -2.54 1.63
C ILE A 409 -9.13 -3.53 1.60
N ILE A 410 -8.73 -4.08 2.75
CA ILE A 410 -7.62 -5.06 2.83
C ILE A 410 -7.96 -6.35 2.10
N ARG A 411 -9.17 -6.88 2.31
CA ARG A 411 -9.64 -8.09 1.63
C ARG A 411 -9.69 -7.89 0.11
N LEU A 412 -10.18 -6.73 -0.34
CA LEU A 412 -10.20 -6.37 -1.74
C LEU A 412 -8.77 -6.21 -2.30
N PHE A 413 -7.86 -5.57 -1.56
CA PHE A 413 -6.46 -5.45 -1.96
C PHE A 413 -5.85 -6.83 -2.22
N TRP A 414 -5.99 -7.78 -1.29
CA TRP A 414 -5.43 -9.12 -1.48
C TRP A 414 -6.09 -9.84 -2.66
N ASN A 415 -7.40 -9.74 -2.82
CA ASN A 415 -8.12 -10.33 -3.95
C ASN A 415 -7.65 -9.77 -5.30
N GLN A 416 -7.54 -8.45 -5.40
CA GLN A 416 -7.06 -7.79 -6.61
C GLN A 416 -5.58 -8.09 -6.87
N MET A 417 -4.74 -8.16 -5.82
CA MET A 417 -3.31 -8.48 -5.97
C MET A 417 -3.10 -9.93 -6.40
N ALA A 418 -3.81 -10.89 -5.81
CA ALA A 418 -3.73 -12.31 -6.16
C ALA A 418 -4.05 -12.55 -7.65
N ASN A 419 -5.05 -11.84 -8.17
CA ASN A 419 -5.52 -11.95 -9.55
C ASN A 419 -4.87 -10.93 -10.51
N SER A 420 -3.98 -10.07 -10.01
CA SER A 420 -3.32 -9.04 -10.81
C SER A 420 -2.40 -9.66 -11.86
N GLN A 421 -2.21 -8.96 -12.99
CA GLN A 421 -1.34 -9.40 -14.08
C GLN A 421 -0.35 -8.29 -14.47
N TRP A 422 0.40 -7.75 -13.51
CA TRP A 422 1.36 -6.66 -13.75
C TRP A 422 2.55 -7.10 -14.60
N ASP A 423 2.68 -8.40 -14.85
CA ASP A 423 3.68 -9.02 -15.70
C ASP A 423 3.25 -9.15 -17.18
N THR A 424 1.95 -9.04 -17.47
CA THR A 424 1.41 -9.25 -18.83
C THR A 424 0.40 -8.20 -19.28
N GLU A 425 -0.38 -7.62 -18.37
CA GLU A 425 -1.43 -6.65 -18.64
C GLU A 425 -1.00 -5.21 -18.31
N GLU A 426 -1.66 -4.28 -18.99
CA GLU A 426 -1.42 -2.85 -18.87
C GLU A 426 -1.96 -2.31 -17.53
N VAL A 427 -1.09 -2.01 -16.56
CA VAL A 427 -1.48 -1.33 -15.31
C VAL A 427 -0.92 0.09 -15.29
N THR A 428 -1.81 1.07 -15.37
CA THR A 428 -1.46 2.50 -15.42
C THR A 428 -2.41 3.34 -14.58
N MET A 429 -1.88 4.39 -13.95
CA MET A 429 -2.67 5.45 -13.32
C MET A 429 -2.91 6.63 -14.27
N GLU A 430 -2.45 6.57 -15.52
CA GLU A 430 -2.69 7.62 -16.51
C GLU A 430 -4.16 7.60 -16.95
N PRO A 431 -4.93 8.70 -16.79
CA PRO A 431 -6.35 8.72 -17.15
C PRO A 431 -6.64 8.56 -18.65
N THR A 432 -5.71 8.98 -19.50
CA THR A 432 -5.89 9.14 -20.95
C THR A 432 -5.26 8.03 -21.79
N GLY A 433 -4.52 7.09 -21.17
CA GLY A 433 -3.94 5.91 -21.83
C GLY A 433 -3.20 6.23 -23.13
N THR A 434 -2.40 7.30 -23.18
CA THR A 434 -1.83 7.80 -24.43
C THR A 434 -0.59 7.03 -24.87
N GLU A 435 0.11 6.37 -23.96
CA GLU A 435 1.25 5.49 -24.28
C GLU A 435 0.88 4.02 -24.04
N SER A 436 1.14 3.15 -25.02
CA SER A 436 0.88 1.71 -24.87
C SER A 436 1.93 1.10 -23.95
N THR A 437 1.49 0.56 -22.81
CA THR A 437 2.39 -0.04 -21.82
C THR A 437 3.06 -1.34 -22.33
N LYS A 438 2.59 -1.89 -23.46
CA LYS A 438 3.18 -3.06 -24.13
C LYS A 438 4.66 -2.89 -24.50
N SER A 439 5.11 -1.67 -24.77
CA SER A 439 6.53 -1.42 -25.02
C SER A 439 7.38 -1.57 -23.75
N TYR A 440 6.83 -1.33 -22.56
CA TYR A 440 7.56 -1.39 -21.30
C TYR A 440 7.90 -2.84 -20.89
N HIS A 441 7.04 -3.81 -21.21
CA HIS A 441 7.31 -5.23 -20.95
C HIS A 441 8.52 -5.78 -21.74
N GLN A 442 9.02 -5.07 -22.75
CA GLN A 442 10.27 -5.43 -23.42
C GLN A 442 11.50 -5.17 -22.53
N PHE A 443 11.36 -4.31 -21.52
CA PHE A 443 12.45 -3.84 -20.66
C PHE A 443 12.28 -4.21 -19.19
N TYR A 444 11.07 -4.54 -18.75
CA TYR A 444 10.75 -4.81 -17.35
C TYR A 444 9.89 -6.07 -17.20
N GLU A 445 10.14 -6.85 -16.15
CA GLU A 445 9.31 -8.02 -15.80
C GLU A 445 7.95 -7.62 -15.23
N VAL A 446 7.86 -6.46 -14.57
CA VAL A 446 6.66 -5.96 -13.90
C VAL A 446 6.47 -4.50 -14.27
N VAL A 447 5.27 -4.15 -14.73
CA VAL A 447 4.92 -2.81 -15.21
C VAL A 447 3.73 -2.27 -14.44
N PHE A 448 3.94 -1.13 -13.78
CA PHE A 448 2.88 -0.32 -13.20
C PHE A 448 3.25 1.15 -13.43
N LEU A 449 2.53 1.83 -14.31
CA LEU A 449 2.83 3.22 -14.68
C LEU A 449 2.15 4.23 -13.75
N ASP A 450 2.88 5.29 -13.39
CA ASP A 450 2.36 6.40 -12.60
C ASP A 450 1.33 7.25 -13.37
N SER A 451 0.81 8.30 -12.74
CA SER A 451 -0.21 9.17 -13.34
C SER A 451 0.27 9.94 -14.57
N SER A 452 1.57 9.94 -14.88
CA SER A 452 2.12 10.55 -16.10
C SER A 452 2.14 9.59 -17.28
N GLY A 453 1.98 8.28 -17.04
CA GLY A 453 2.14 7.24 -18.06
C GLY A 453 3.60 6.99 -18.46
N LEU A 454 4.58 7.62 -17.83
CA LEU A 454 6.01 7.49 -18.20
C LEU A 454 6.85 6.73 -17.17
N LEU A 455 6.58 6.92 -15.88
CA LEU A 455 7.36 6.24 -14.83
C LEU A 455 6.75 4.88 -14.53
N ASN A 456 7.50 3.81 -14.81
CA ASN A 456 7.20 2.51 -14.21
C ASN A 456 7.64 2.51 -12.74
N ILE A 457 6.69 2.56 -11.81
CA ILE A 457 6.98 2.53 -10.36
C ILE A 457 7.56 1.17 -9.91
N CYS A 458 7.39 0.13 -10.74
CA CYS A 458 7.93 -1.22 -10.55
C CYS A 458 9.21 -1.48 -11.36
N ALA A 459 9.87 -0.46 -11.93
CA ALA A 459 11.00 -0.62 -12.86
C ALA A 459 12.13 -1.55 -12.36
N ASN A 460 12.34 -1.65 -11.05
CA ASN A 460 13.38 -2.50 -10.46
C ASN A 460 12.80 -3.60 -9.54
N LEU A 461 11.48 -3.77 -9.51
CA LEU A 461 10.83 -4.84 -8.76
C LEU A 461 11.05 -6.17 -9.48
N SER A 462 11.60 -7.18 -8.80
CA SER A 462 11.77 -8.50 -9.41
C SER A 462 10.42 -9.20 -9.64
N GLY A 463 10.29 -9.91 -10.77
CA GLY A 463 9.09 -10.70 -11.04
C GLY A 463 8.92 -11.85 -10.05
N GLU A 464 10.01 -12.37 -9.46
CA GLU A 464 9.93 -13.37 -8.40
C GLU A 464 9.27 -12.81 -7.13
N LEU A 465 9.71 -11.63 -6.68
CA LEU A 465 9.10 -10.98 -5.52
C LEU A 465 7.63 -10.65 -5.80
N TYR A 466 7.31 -10.12 -6.98
CA TYR A 466 5.93 -9.88 -7.38
C TYR A 466 5.07 -11.15 -7.33
N ARG A 467 5.52 -12.27 -7.94
CA ARG A 467 4.84 -13.56 -7.89
C ARG A 467 4.67 -14.09 -6.46
N ARG A 468 5.66 -13.88 -5.58
CA ARG A 468 5.57 -14.22 -4.17
C ARG A 468 4.50 -13.40 -3.45
N VAL A 469 4.41 -12.10 -3.69
CA VAL A 469 3.36 -11.24 -3.14
C VAL A 469 1.98 -11.66 -3.62
N LYS A 470 1.81 -12.03 -4.90
CA LYS A 470 0.53 -12.56 -5.43
C LYS A 470 0.10 -13.83 -4.68
N ARG A 471 1.00 -14.79 -4.56
CA ARG A 471 0.74 -16.06 -3.87
C ARG A 471 0.37 -15.84 -2.41
N GLU A 472 1.10 -14.97 -1.72
CA GLU A 472 0.84 -14.66 -0.31
C GLU A 472 -0.46 -13.87 -0.12
N SER A 473 -0.87 -13.07 -1.10
CA SER A 473 -2.19 -12.44 -1.13
C SER A 473 -3.31 -13.48 -1.30
N ALA A 474 -3.13 -14.48 -2.16
CA ALA A 474 -4.09 -15.58 -2.31
C ALA A 474 -4.22 -16.40 -1.01
N ILE A 475 -3.10 -16.68 -0.34
CA ILE A 475 -3.09 -17.33 0.98
C ILE A 475 -3.79 -16.47 2.03
N ALA A 476 -3.57 -15.16 2.03
CA ALA A 476 -4.22 -14.26 2.98
C ALA A 476 -5.75 -14.28 2.86
N ILE A 477 -6.29 -14.41 1.64
CA ILE A 477 -7.74 -14.59 1.42
C ILE A 477 -8.21 -15.93 1.97
N GLN A 478 -7.47 -17.02 1.68
CA GLN A 478 -7.79 -18.36 2.20
C GLN A 478 -7.74 -18.47 3.72
N LEU A 479 -7.02 -17.58 4.41
CA LEU A 479 -6.98 -17.53 5.88
C LEU A 479 -8.10 -16.66 6.47
N LEU A 480 -8.74 -15.80 5.65
CA LEU A 480 -9.89 -15.01 6.05
C LEU A 480 -11.22 -15.74 5.79
N ASP A 481 -11.23 -16.67 4.84
CA ASP A 481 -12.33 -17.57 4.51
C ASP A 481 -12.26 -18.85 5.34
#